data_AF-A0A259MH44-F1
#
_entry.id   AF-A0A259MH44-F1
#
_cell.length_a   1.000
_cell.length_b   1.000
_cell.length_c   1.000
_cell.angle_alpha   90.00
_cell.angle_beta   90.00
_cell.angle_gamma   90.00
#
_symmetry.space_group_name_H-M   'P 1'
#
loop_
_entity.id
_entity.type
_entity.pdbx_description
1 polymer ?
#
loop_
_entity_poly.entity_id
_entity_poly.type
_entity_poly.pdbx_seq_one_letter_code
_entity_poly.pdbx_strand_id
1 'polypeptide(L)'
;MAPVKSKMTPILVWEWILVLSPVPVMVLAYIVLANTALAEGAVGFTEKTLDGLCAAGLPAVWCRLARPATLLTAVQFLSFLWFVGMSLCLFWRVRFAPYAKPANYVPGAASFFEMASWAAIWLFMLIGGQVFPYRGAELAEPSLLFGMLGLSLGLLSLRMLAVGLRFRH
;
A
#
# COMPACT_ATOMS: atom_id res chain seq x y z
N MET A 1 21.09 1.15 32.90
CA MET A 1 20.18 1.38 31.75
C MET A 1 20.36 0.20 30.80
N ALA A 2 19.38 -0.71 30.73
CA ALA A 2 19.45 -1.83 29.80
C ALA A 2 19.28 -1.32 28.36
N PRO A 3 20.04 -1.84 27.38
CA PRO A 3 19.90 -1.41 26.00
C PRO A 3 18.48 -1.70 25.52
N VAL A 4 17.78 -0.66 25.05
CA VAL A 4 16.49 -0.79 24.37
C VAL A 4 16.76 -1.50 23.05
N LYS A 5 16.74 -2.83 23.08
CA LYS A 5 16.85 -3.68 21.89
C LYS A 5 15.74 -3.25 20.94
N SER A 6 16.13 -2.74 19.77
CA SER A 6 15.23 -2.31 18.70
C SER A 6 14.11 -3.35 18.48
N LYS A 7 12.86 -2.87 18.60
CA LYS A 7 11.59 -3.63 18.63
C LYS A 7 11.14 -4.14 17.25
N MET A 8 12.06 -4.62 16.43
CA MET A 8 11.64 -5.23 15.16
C MET A 8 11.09 -6.64 15.41
N THR A 9 9.76 -6.78 15.36
CA THR A 9 9.12 -8.09 15.33
C THR A 9 9.60 -8.83 14.07
N PRO A 10 10.12 -10.06 14.18
CA PRO A 10 10.47 -10.83 13.00
C PRO A 10 9.23 -11.02 12.12
N ILE A 11 9.40 -10.79 10.82
CA ILE A 11 8.35 -10.93 9.82
C ILE A 11 8.37 -12.38 9.33
N LEU A 12 7.19 -13.02 9.27
CA LEU A 12 7.08 -14.38 8.74
C LEU A 12 7.36 -14.37 7.23
N VAL A 13 7.95 -15.43 6.70
CA VAL A 13 8.34 -15.51 5.27
C VAL A 13 7.17 -15.20 4.33
N TRP A 14 5.97 -15.72 4.61
CA TRP A 14 4.80 -15.42 3.79
C TRP A 14 4.34 -13.96 3.92
N GLU A 15 4.53 -13.32 5.09
CA GLU A 15 4.21 -11.90 5.26
C GLU A 15 5.17 -11.04 4.46
N TRP A 16 6.43 -11.43 4.34
CA TRP A 16 7.37 -10.76 3.44
C TRP A 16 6.88 -10.80 2.00
N ILE A 17 6.37 -11.94 1.55
CA ILE A 17 5.77 -12.07 0.21
C ILE A 17 4.63 -11.07 0.05
N LEU A 18 3.75 -10.95 1.05
CA LEU A 18 2.61 -10.03 0.98
C LEU A 18 3.02 -8.55 1.04
N VAL A 19 3.90 -8.18 1.99
CA VAL A 19 4.35 -6.80 2.21
C VAL A 19 5.12 -6.30 1.00
N LEU A 20 5.93 -7.15 0.37
CA LEU A 20 6.71 -6.80 -0.81
C LEU A 20 5.94 -7.01 -2.13
N SER A 21 4.74 -7.60 -2.09
CA SER A 21 3.95 -7.93 -3.29
C SER A 21 3.61 -6.75 -4.22
N PRO A 22 3.51 -5.46 -3.77
CA PRO A 22 3.26 -4.36 -4.70
C PRO A 22 4.33 -4.23 -5.80
N VAL A 23 5.59 -4.57 -5.50
CA VAL A 23 6.71 -4.48 -6.47
C VAL A 23 6.58 -5.50 -7.62
N PRO A 24 6.52 -6.83 -7.37
CA PRO A 24 6.36 -7.80 -8.45
C PRO A 24 5.02 -7.64 -9.19
N VAL A 25 3.96 -7.20 -8.50
CA VAL A 25 2.66 -6.93 -9.16
C VAL A 25 2.77 -5.77 -10.13
N MET A 26 3.47 -4.69 -9.77
CA MET A 26 3.77 -3.61 -10.71
C MET A 26 4.54 -4.10 -11.93
N VAL A 27 5.60 -4.89 -11.74
CA VAL A 27 6.40 -5.43 -12.84
C VAL A 27 5.54 -6.30 -13.76
N LEU A 28 4.73 -7.19 -13.19
CA LEU A 28 3.82 -8.05 -13.95
C LEU A 28 2.76 -7.24 -14.69
N ALA A 29 2.12 -6.27 -14.04
CA ALA A 29 1.13 -5.40 -14.66
C ALA A 29 1.75 -4.58 -15.80
N TYR A 30 2.95 -4.05 -15.60
CA TYR A 30 3.67 -3.33 -16.65
C TYR A 30 3.97 -4.23 -17.85
N ILE A 31 4.54 -5.41 -17.63
CA ILE A 31 4.86 -6.37 -18.70
C ILE A 31 3.58 -6.79 -19.44
N VAL A 32 2.53 -7.17 -18.71
CA VAL A 32 1.27 -7.63 -19.33
C VAL A 32 0.63 -6.52 -20.15
N LEU A 33 0.51 -5.31 -19.61
CA LEU A 33 -0.15 -4.22 -20.31
C LEU A 33 0.71 -3.65 -21.45
N ALA A 34 2.04 -3.66 -21.34
CA ALA A 34 2.91 -3.21 -22.43
C ALA A 34 2.92 -4.18 -23.63
N ASN A 35 2.62 -5.46 -23.42
CA ASN A 35 2.74 -6.51 -24.44
C ASN A 35 1.40 -7.05 -24.95
N THR A 36 0.27 -6.46 -24.55
CA THR A 36 -1.06 -6.95 -24.94
C THR A 36 -1.98 -5.80 -25.36
N ALA A 37 -3.01 -6.12 -26.14
CA ALA A 37 -4.09 -5.18 -26.48
C ALA A 37 -4.93 -4.72 -25.26
N LEU A 38 -4.61 -5.20 -24.06
CA LEU A 38 -5.29 -4.83 -22.81
C LEU A 38 -4.91 -3.42 -22.31
N ALA A 39 -3.84 -2.81 -22.86
CA ALA A 39 -3.41 -1.46 -22.50
C ALA A 39 -4.54 -0.43 -22.57
N GLU A 40 -5.25 -0.37 -23.70
CA GLU A 40 -6.34 0.58 -23.92
C GLU A 40 -7.51 0.33 -22.97
N GLY A 41 -7.82 -0.94 -22.72
CA GLY A 41 -8.86 -1.33 -21.77
C GLY A 41 -8.52 -0.96 -20.32
N ALA A 42 -7.26 -1.17 -19.90
CA ALA A 42 -6.79 -0.82 -18.57
C ALA A 42 -6.75 0.70 -18.35
N VAL A 43 -6.34 1.45 -19.36
CA VAL A 43 -6.40 2.93 -19.38
C VAL A 43 -7.85 3.40 -19.24
N GLY A 44 -8.76 2.92 -20.09
CA GLY A 44 -10.17 3.33 -20.04
C GLY A 44 -10.88 2.90 -18.76
N PHE A 45 -10.52 1.77 -18.17
CA PHE A 45 -11.02 1.35 -16.85
C PHE A 45 -10.54 2.31 -15.75
N THR A 46 -9.26 2.69 -15.79
CA THR A 46 -8.66 3.59 -14.80
C THR A 46 -9.34 4.96 -14.85
N GLU A 47 -9.55 5.52 -16.04
CA GLU A 47 -10.24 6.80 -16.22
C GLU A 47 -11.66 6.77 -15.66
N LYS A 48 -12.49 5.80 -16.10
CA LYS A 48 -13.88 5.70 -15.64
C LYS A 48 -13.99 5.49 -14.14
N THR A 49 -13.07 4.74 -13.54
CA THR A 49 -13.09 4.50 -12.10
C THR A 49 -12.73 5.78 -11.35
N LEU A 50 -11.69 6.51 -11.79
CA LEU A 50 -11.32 7.78 -11.18
C LEU A 50 -12.45 8.82 -11.32
N ASP A 51 -13.09 8.92 -12.48
CA ASP A 51 -14.24 9.79 -12.70
C ASP A 51 -15.40 9.44 -11.78
N GLY A 52 -15.72 8.15 -11.64
CA GLY A 52 -16.79 7.66 -10.76
C GLY A 52 -16.51 7.93 -9.27
N LEU A 53 -15.27 7.68 -8.82
CA LEU A 53 -14.84 7.99 -7.45
C LEU A 53 -14.97 9.49 -7.16
N CYS A 54 -14.77 10.32 -8.19
CA CYS A 54 -14.84 11.76 -8.06
C CYS A 54 -16.24 12.35 -8.10
N ALA A 55 -17.12 11.77 -8.90
CA ALA A 55 -18.55 12.02 -8.79
C ALA A 55 -19.08 11.64 -7.39
N ALA A 56 -18.49 10.64 -6.74
CA ALA A 56 -18.89 10.17 -5.41
C ALA A 56 -18.35 11.01 -4.23
N GLY A 57 -17.61 12.11 -4.49
CA GLY A 57 -17.15 13.02 -3.44
C GLY A 57 -16.01 12.47 -2.55
N LEU A 58 -15.28 11.44 -3.02
CA LEU A 58 -14.04 10.99 -2.39
C LEU A 58 -12.98 12.11 -2.41
N PRO A 59 -11.93 12.01 -1.56
CA PRO A 59 -11.09 13.15 -1.23
C PRO A 59 -10.60 13.89 -2.47
N ALA A 60 -10.65 15.23 -2.44
CA ALA A 60 -10.33 16.13 -3.55
C ALA A 60 -8.95 15.88 -4.21
N VAL A 61 -8.05 15.15 -3.55
CA VAL A 61 -6.76 14.68 -4.09
C VAL A 61 -6.96 13.74 -5.29
N TRP A 62 -7.97 12.86 -5.25
CA TRP A 62 -8.29 11.92 -6.33
C TRP A 62 -8.93 12.60 -7.54
N CYS A 63 -9.57 13.76 -7.32
CA CYS A 63 -10.42 14.42 -8.32
C CYS A 63 -9.77 15.59 -9.05
N ARG A 64 -8.50 15.83 -8.74
CA ARG A 64 -7.66 16.78 -9.46
C ARG A 64 -6.84 16.10 -10.57
N LEU A 65 -7.08 14.81 -10.85
CA LEU A 65 -6.35 13.93 -11.77
C LEU A 65 -6.90 13.90 -13.21
N ALA A 66 -7.61 14.94 -13.66
CA ALA A 66 -8.23 15.03 -14.99
C ALA A 66 -7.22 15.20 -16.16
N ARG A 67 -6.34 14.22 -16.38
CA ARG A 67 -5.57 14.02 -17.61
C ARG A 67 -5.82 12.59 -18.12
N PRO A 68 -5.67 12.33 -19.43
CA PRO A 68 -5.85 10.98 -19.97
C PRO A 68 -4.93 10.02 -19.24
N ALA A 69 -5.47 8.90 -18.77
CA ALA A 69 -4.69 7.91 -18.06
C ALA A 69 -3.64 7.34 -19.02
N THR A 70 -2.38 7.37 -18.59
CA THR A 70 -1.30 6.72 -19.34
C THR A 70 -1.22 5.25 -18.93
N LEU A 71 -0.50 4.44 -19.72
CA LEU A 71 -0.17 3.06 -19.35
C LEU A 71 0.43 2.98 -17.93
N LEU A 72 1.35 3.89 -17.61
CA LEU A 72 2.01 3.95 -16.30
C LEU A 72 1.00 4.28 -15.19
N THR A 73 0.06 5.19 -15.44
CA THR A 73 -1.02 5.53 -14.50
C THR A 73 -1.92 4.32 -14.25
N ALA A 74 -2.26 3.55 -15.30
CA ALA A 74 -3.06 2.34 -15.18
C ALA A 74 -2.34 1.26 -14.37
N VAL A 75 -1.04 1.03 -14.63
CA VAL A 75 -0.20 0.11 -13.84
C VAL A 75 -0.16 0.53 -12.37
N GLN A 76 0.05 1.81 -12.10
CA GLN A 76 0.10 2.33 -10.75
C GLN A 76 -1.24 2.19 -10.02
N PHE A 77 -2.34 2.45 -10.73
CA PHE A 77 -3.69 2.29 -10.21
C PHE A 77 -4.00 0.82 -9.88
N LEU A 78 -3.66 -0.12 -10.75
CA LEU A 78 -3.83 -1.56 -10.50
C LEU A 78 -3.00 -2.03 -9.29
N SER A 79 -1.75 -1.58 -9.18
CA SER A 79 -0.92 -1.86 -8.01
C SER A 79 -1.49 -1.25 -6.72
N PHE A 80 -2.14 -0.09 -6.81
CA PHE A 80 -2.85 0.50 -5.67
C PHE A 80 -4.08 -0.31 -5.26
N LEU A 81 -4.90 -0.77 -6.22
CA LEU A 81 -6.02 -1.67 -5.92
C LEU A 81 -5.53 -2.96 -5.26
N TRP A 82 -4.40 -3.49 -5.74
CA TRP A 82 -3.73 -4.62 -5.11
C TRP A 82 -3.31 -4.31 -3.67
N PHE A 83 -2.69 -3.16 -3.42
CA PHE A 83 -2.36 -2.70 -2.07
C PHE A 83 -3.58 -2.63 -1.14
N VAL A 84 -4.72 -2.14 -1.63
CA VAL A 84 -5.97 -2.08 -0.84
C VAL A 84 -6.44 -3.50 -0.49
N GLY A 85 -6.48 -4.41 -1.47
CA GLY A 85 -6.83 -5.81 -1.23
C GLY A 85 -5.88 -6.49 -0.24
N MET A 86 -4.58 -6.24 -0.37
CA MET A 86 -3.57 -6.80 0.53
C MET A 86 -3.64 -6.22 1.93
N SER A 87 -3.97 -4.94 2.07
CA SER A 87 -4.20 -4.30 3.36
C SER A 87 -5.32 -5.01 4.12
N LEU A 88 -6.46 -5.23 3.45
CA LEU A 88 -7.61 -5.94 4.03
C LEU A 88 -7.24 -7.38 4.41
N CYS A 89 -6.58 -8.10 3.52
CA CYS A 89 -6.16 -9.49 3.76
C CYS A 89 -5.21 -9.60 4.95
N LEU A 90 -4.19 -8.74 5.00
CA LEU A 90 -3.18 -8.74 6.05
C LEU A 90 -3.80 -8.37 7.41
N PHE A 91 -4.62 -7.31 7.45
CA PHE A 91 -5.33 -6.92 8.66
C PHE A 91 -6.24 -8.03 9.16
N TRP A 92 -7.07 -8.61 8.28
CA TRP A 92 -7.99 -9.68 8.64
C TRP A 92 -7.26 -10.89 9.23
N ARG A 93 -6.21 -11.35 8.56
CA ARG A 93 -5.40 -12.49 9.01
C ARG A 93 -4.76 -12.22 10.36
N VAL A 94 -4.07 -11.09 10.50
CA VAL A 94 -3.38 -10.74 11.73
C VAL A 94 -4.37 -10.54 12.87
N ARG A 95 -5.57 -10.00 12.62
CA ARG A 95 -6.52 -9.67 13.69
C ARG A 95 -7.46 -10.80 14.09
N PHE A 96 -7.90 -11.62 13.14
CA PHE A 96 -8.99 -12.58 13.32
C PHE A 96 -8.61 -14.04 13.04
N ALA A 97 -7.59 -14.32 12.22
CA ALA A 97 -7.18 -15.70 11.92
C ALA A 97 -6.22 -16.27 12.99
N PRO A 98 -5.97 -17.59 13.02
CA PRO A 98 -4.88 -18.17 13.80
C PRO A 98 -3.55 -17.55 13.37
N TYR A 99 -2.98 -16.70 14.24
CA TYR A 99 -1.75 -15.97 13.97
C TYR A 99 -0.82 -16.15 15.16
N ALA A 100 0.36 -16.71 14.90
CA ALA A 100 1.36 -16.94 15.92
C ALA A 100 1.96 -15.60 16.39
N LYS A 101 2.02 -15.42 17.71
CA LYS A 101 2.70 -14.27 18.31
C LYS A 101 4.18 -14.25 17.87
N PRO A 102 4.73 -13.13 17.40
CA PRO A 102 6.14 -13.08 17.02
C PRO A 102 7.04 -13.36 18.22
N ALA A 103 8.08 -14.19 18.04
CA ALA A 103 8.94 -14.66 19.14
C ALA A 103 9.58 -13.53 19.97
N ASN A 104 9.92 -12.41 19.33
CA ASN A 104 10.54 -11.25 19.98
C ASN A 104 9.52 -10.13 20.31
N TYR A 105 8.22 -10.41 20.24
CA TYR A 105 7.21 -9.41 20.58
C TYR A 105 7.12 -9.21 22.09
N VAL A 106 7.35 -7.98 22.54
CA VAL A 106 7.19 -7.57 23.93
C VAL A 106 5.84 -6.85 24.08
N PRO A 107 4.90 -7.31 24.94
CA PRO A 107 3.65 -6.59 25.21
C PRO A 107 3.90 -5.17 25.70
N GLY A 108 3.06 -4.22 25.27
CA GLY A 108 3.23 -2.81 25.60
C GLY A 108 4.49 -2.14 25.02
N ALA A 109 5.24 -2.82 24.14
CA ALA A 109 6.43 -2.26 23.54
C ALA A 109 6.12 -1.04 22.67
N ALA A 110 5.10 -1.07 21.82
CA ALA A 110 4.78 0.10 20.99
C ALA A 110 4.11 1.19 21.84
N SER A 111 4.72 2.38 21.89
CA SER A 111 4.07 3.54 22.54
C SER A 111 2.83 3.96 21.76
N PHE A 112 1.94 4.75 22.37
CA PHE A 112 0.79 5.31 21.65
C PHE A 112 1.23 6.15 20.44
N PHE A 113 2.27 6.97 20.62
CA PHE A 113 2.86 7.77 19.54
C PHE A 113 3.37 6.87 18.40
N GLU A 114 4.02 5.76 18.75
CA GLU A 114 4.46 4.75 17.80
C GLU A 114 3.27 4.20 17.00
N MET A 115 2.23 3.68 17.66
CA MET A 115 1.06 3.20 16.93
C MET A 115 0.37 4.28 16.06
N ALA A 116 0.34 5.53 16.54
CA ALA A 116 -0.22 6.64 15.78
C ALA A 116 0.57 6.94 14.50
N SER A 117 1.91 6.93 14.53
CA SER A 117 2.69 7.19 13.31
C SER A 117 2.54 6.06 12.29
N TRP A 118 2.28 4.82 12.72
CA TRP A 118 2.13 3.67 11.83
C TRP A 118 0.77 3.75 11.15
N ALA A 119 -0.26 4.12 11.91
CA ALA A 119 -1.57 4.44 11.37
C ALA A 119 -1.49 5.63 10.40
N ALA A 120 -0.73 6.67 10.72
CA ALA A 120 -0.57 7.84 9.85
C ALA A 120 0.12 7.49 8.51
N ILE A 121 1.19 6.68 8.54
CA ILE A 121 1.87 6.22 7.31
C ILE A 121 0.89 5.39 6.46
N TRP A 122 0.20 4.43 7.07
CA TRP A 122 -0.77 3.60 6.35
C TRP A 122 -1.91 4.43 5.76
N LEU A 123 -2.50 5.36 6.53
CA LEU A 123 -3.55 6.26 6.06
C LEU A 123 -3.05 7.15 4.91
N PHE A 124 -1.84 7.70 5.03
CA PHE A 124 -1.23 8.52 3.98
C PHE A 124 -1.06 7.75 2.67
N MET A 125 -0.65 6.47 2.73
CA MET A 125 -0.59 5.62 1.54
C MET A 125 -1.98 5.27 1.01
N LEU A 126 -2.94 4.98 1.89
CA LEU A 126 -4.32 4.63 1.53
C LEU A 126 -5.05 5.77 0.81
N ILE A 127 -4.81 7.02 1.20
CA ILE A 127 -5.39 8.19 0.51
C ILE A 127 -4.66 8.55 -0.79
N GLY A 128 -3.64 7.79 -1.19
CA GLY A 128 -2.93 7.97 -2.46
C GLY A 128 -1.74 8.93 -2.40
N GLY A 129 -1.23 9.28 -1.21
CA GLY A 129 -0.23 10.33 -0.99
C GLY A 129 1.11 10.15 -1.74
N GLN A 130 1.46 8.93 -2.16
CA GLN A 130 2.65 8.66 -3.00
C GLN A 130 2.33 8.05 -4.36
N VAL A 131 1.06 7.75 -4.62
CA VAL A 131 0.62 6.96 -5.78
C VAL A 131 0.21 7.87 -6.94
N PHE A 132 -0.10 9.12 -6.67
CA PHE A 132 -0.49 10.05 -7.72
C PHE A 132 0.44 11.24 -7.67
N PRO A 133 1.39 11.39 -8.64
CA PRO A 133 2.22 12.57 -8.67
C PRO A 133 1.35 13.81 -8.80
N TYR A 134 1.81 14.87 -8.14
CA TYR A 134 1.20 16.18 -8.23
C TYR A 134 1.14 16.65 -9.69
N ARG A 135 0.01 17.29 -10.02
CA ARG A 135 -0.39 17.88 -11.31
C ARG A 135 0.82 18.39 -12.14
N GLY A 136 1.01 17.81 -13.33
CA GLY A 136 1.88 18.37 -14.38
C GLY A 136 3.23 17.67 -14.58
N ALA A 137 3.63 16.76 -13.69
CA ALA A 137 4.80 15.92 -13.93
C ALA A 137 4.43 14.73 -14.80
N GLU A 138 5.14 14.52 -15.91
CA GLU A 138 5.14 13.22 -16.57
C GLU A 138 5.59 12.17 -15.55
N LEU A 139 4.82 11.09 -15.42
CA LEU A 139 5.21 9.94 -14.62
C LEU A 139 6.48 9.35 -15.23
N ALA A 140 7.62 9.72 -14.69
CA ALA A 140 8.88 9.09 -15.05
C ALA A 140 8.88 7.66 -14.47
N GLU A 141 9.39 6.68 -15.20
CA GLU A 141 9.48 5.28 -14.74
C GLU A 141 10.02 5.09 -13.29
N PRO A 142 11.00 5.89 -12.79
CA PRO A 142 11.46 5.76 -11.41
C PRO A 142 10.36 6.05 -10.37
N SER A 143 9.40 6.91 -10.68
CA SER A 143 8.32 7.28 -9.77
C SER A 143 7.38 6.10 -9.47
N LEU A 144 7.24 5.14 -10.40
CA LEU A 144 6.53 3.90 -10.15
C LEU A 144 7.20 3.07 -9.06
N LEU A 145 8.53 2.92 -9.15
CA LEU A 145 9.29 2.17 -8.17
C LEU A 145 9.15 2.78 -6.77
N PHE A 146 9.32 4.11 -6.65
CA PHE A 146 9.13 4.80 -5.38
C PHE A 146 7.70 4.68 -4.86
N GLY A 147 6.69 4.75 -5.75
CA GLY A 147 5.30 4.50 -5.40
C GLY A 147 5.10 3.10 -4.82
N MET A 148 5.67 2.06 -5.43
CA MET A 148 5.54 0.68 -4.93
C MET A 148 6.28 0.45 -3.62
N LEU A 149 7.44 1.09 -3.43
CA LEU A 149 8.15 1.08 -2.16
C LEU A 149 7.31 1.75 -1.07
N GLY A 150 6.63 2.86 -1.39
CA GLY A 150 5.67 3.53 -0.53
C GLY A 150 4.49 2.63 -0.15
N LEU A 151 3.88 1.93 -1.12
CA LEU A 151 2.80 0.97 -0.86
C LEU A 151 3.26 -0.20 0.03
N SER A 152 4.46 -0.71 -0.21
CA SER A 152 5.07 -1.76 0.60
C SER A 152 5.30 -1.29 2.05
N LEU A 153 5.77 -0.04 2.21
CA LEU A 153 5.88 0.60 3.53
C LEU A 153 4.52 0.73 4.20
N GLY A 154 3.48 1.10 3.46
CA GLY A 154 2.10 1.14 3.96
C GLY A 154 1.62 -0.21 4.50
N LEU A 155 1.89 -1.32 3.78
CA LEU A 155 1.56 -2.68 4.24
C LEU A 155 2.36 -3.07 5.49
N LEU A 156 3.64 -2.70 5.54
CA LEU A 156 4.48 -2.93 6.71
C LEU A 156 3.96 -2.17 7.94
N SER A 157 3.60 -0.90 7.77
CA SER A 157 3.00 -0.08 8.82
C SER A 157 1.70 -0.68 9.34
N LEU A 158 0.83 -1.15 8.43
CA LEU A 158 -0.42 -1.83 8.79
C LEU A 158 -0.18 -3.13 9.55
N ARG A 159 0.80 -3.94 9.13
CA ARG A 159 1.20 -5.17 9.84
C ARG A 159 1.57 -4.85 11.28
N MET A 160 2.48 -3.88 11.45
CA MET A 160 3.00 -3.50 12.76
C MET A 160 1.88 -2.96 13.66
N LEU A 161 0.94 -2.19 13.09
CA LEU A 161 -0.27 -1.74 13.78
C LEU A 161 -1.15 -2.92 14.20
N ALA A 162 -1.46 -3.84 13.28
CA ALA A 162 -2.35 -4.98 13.55
C ALA A 162 -1.77 -5.94 14.60
N VAL A 163 -0.47 -6.24 14.54
CA VAL A 163 0.25 -7.04 15.55
C VAL A 163 0.24 -6.31 16.90
N GLY A 164 0.54 -5.01 16.90
CA GLY A 164 0.52 -4.16 18.08
C GLY A 164 -0.85 -4.13 18.77
N LEU A 165 -1.93 -4.04 18.00
CA LEU A 165 -3.31 -4.05 18.50
C LEU A 165 -3.75 -5.42 19.03
N ARG A 166 -3.36 -6.52 18.37
CA ARG A 166 -3.76 -7.88 18.79
C ARG A 166 -3.08 -8.33 20.07
N PHE A 167 -1.78 -8.08 20.21
CA PHE A 167 -0.97 -8.61 21.31
C PHE A 167 -0.59 -7.54 22.35
N ARG A 168 -1.31 -6.41 22.38
CA ARG A 168 -1.00 -5.27 23.27
C ARG A 168 -0.92 -5.66 24.74
N HIS A 169 -1.68 -6.69 25.13
CA HIS A 169 -1.81 -7.23 26.49
C HIS A 169 -1.06 -8.55 26.62
#